data_AF-A0A4Q3YC59-F1
#
_entry.id   AF-A0A4Q3YC59-F1
#
_cell.length_a   1.000
_cell.length_b   1.000
_cell.length_c   1.000
_cell.angle_alpha   90.00
_cell.angle_beta   90.00
_cell.angle_gamma   90.00
#
_symmetry.space_group_name_H-M   'P 1'
#
loop_
_entity.id
_entity.type
_entity.pdbx_description
1 polymer ?
#
loop_
_entity_poly.entity_id
_entity_poly.type
_entity_poly.pdbx_seq_one_letter_code
_entity_poly.pdbx_strand_id
1 'polypeptide(L)'
;MTIKLFHYTATSMGEAILSSSISRGHLKHADGSIRQDLVWFTTDPEPDRHGLTLGTEKLSAQAIAWQERLAQAPLRNARTLNKTEMRLTVDFEESNPWLMSFVEYANRRNEPKQYLRAMGLSCIADETTPRKEYERLRRTAITKENTWWLYFGAVQAGRISAVDFNVAGRFEAYDFETHGRSAMRRYGFVFPSATALQEVADLIPSIHPLERPKAFVFCEGSPRSHYVLNQQR
;
A
#
# COMPACT_ATOMS: atom_id res chain seq x y z
N MET A 1 20.04 12.03 -12.60
CA MET A 1 19.28 10.91 -13.19
C MET A 1 18.01 10.72 -12.38
N THR A 2 16.94 10.21 -12.99
CA THR A 2 15.69 9.91 -12.29
C THR A 2 15.55 8.41 -12.05
N ILE A 3 15.02 8.04 -10.89
CA ILE A 3 14.67 6.68 -10.53
C ILE A 3 13.15 6.52 -10.56
N LYS A 4 12.69 5.46 -11.23
CA LYS A 4 11.29 5.08 -11.29
C LYS A 4 10.98 4.11 -10.15
N LEU A 5 9.96 4.45 -9.37
CA LEU A 5 9.55 3.69 -8.19
C LEU A 5 8.06 3.37 -8.22
N PHE A 6 7.70 2.22 -7.66
CA PHE A 6 6.34 1.71 -7.59
C PHE A 6 5.83 1.67 -6.16
N HIS A 7 4.59 2.09 -5.96
CA HIS A 7 3.85 1.94 -4.71
C HIS A 7 2.59 1.11 -4.95
N TYR A 8 2.47 -0.01 -4.25
CA TYR A 8 1.31 -0.89 -4.36
C TYR A 8 0.28 -0.58 -3.30
N THR A 9 -0.99 -0.53 -3.71
CA THR A 9 -2.09 -0.16 -2.84
C THR A 9 -3.40 -0.82 -3.27
N ALA A 10 -4.40 -0.72 -2.41
CA ALA A 10 -5.75 -1.19 -2.72
C ALA A 10 -6.54 -0.11 -3.44
N THR A 11 -7.60 -0.51 -4.16
CA THR A 11 -8.38 0.44 -4.98
C THR A 11 -8.90 1.65 -4.19
N SER A 12 -9.50 1.39 -3.02
CA SER A 12 -10.05 2.44 -2.15
C SER A 12 -8.99 3.38 -1.59
N MET A 13 -7.78 2.87 -1.35
CA MET A 13 -6.66 3.68 -0.89
C MET A 13 -6.06 4.49 -2.04
N GLY A 14 -5.96 3.90 -3.24
CA GLY A 14 -5.51 4.58 -4.44
C GLY A 14 -6.36 5.80 -4.76
N GLU A 15 -7.69 5.65 -4.74
CA GLU A 15 -8.63 6.77 -4.94
C GLU A 15 -8.43 7.90 -3.90
N ALA A 16 -8.25 7.55 -2.63
CA ALA A 16 -7.97 8.54 -1.58
C ALA A 16 -6.61 9.23 -1.77
N ILE A 17 -5.59 8.48 -2.20
CA ILE A 17 -4.25 9.00 -2.51
C ILE A 17 -4.32 10.00 -3.66
N LEU A 18 -5.07 9.69 -4.72
CA LEU A 18 -5.21 10.57 -5.89
C LEU A 18 -5.92 11.88 -5.55
N SER A 19 -6.81 11.85 -4.56
CA SER A 19 -7.49 13.05 -4.03
C SER A 19 -6.66 13.81 -2.99
N SER A 20 -5.46 13.31 -2.63
CA SER A 20 -4.63 13.91 -1.59
C SER A 20 -3.14 13.63 -1.80
N SER A 21 -2.58 12.65 -1.08
CA SER A 21 -1.17 12.28 -1.12
C SER A 21 -0.94 10.87 -0.57
N ILE A 22 0.20 10.29 -0.92
CA ILE A 22 0.78 9.16 -0.18
C ILE A 22 1.56 9.75 0.99
N SER A 23 1.02 9.70 2.20
CA SER A 23 1.56 10.47 3.33
C SER A 23 1.74 9.67 4.62
N ARG A 24 1.44 8.38 4.57
CA ARG A 24 1.36 7.57 5.78
C ARG A 24 1.94 6.18 5.51
N GLY A 25 2.63 5.66 6.51
CA GLY A 25 3.38 4.42 6.49
C GLY A 25 4.37 4.40 7.64
N HIS A 26 4.85 3.20 7.98
CA HIS A 26 5.76 3.03 9.10
C HIS A 26 6.82 1.96 8.81
N LEU A 27 7.86 1.96 9.63
CA LEU A 27 8.88 0.93 9.67
C LEU A 27 9.17 0.59 11.13
N LYS A 28 9.05 -0.68 11.49
CA LYS A 28 9.46 -1.18 12.80
C LYS A 28 10.94 -1.57 12.78
N HIS A 29 11.75 -1.00 13.67
CA HIS A 29 13.17 -1.31 13.82
C HIS A 29 13.41 -2.58 14.67
N ALA A 30 14.65 -3.08 14.70
CA ALA A 30 15.00 -4.27 15.49
C ALA A 30 14.83 -4.08 17.01
N ASP A 31 15.05 -2.85 17.49
CA ASP A 31 14.84 -2.46 18.90
C ASP A 31 13.36 -2.31 19.29
N GLY A 32 12.45 -2.48 18.33
CA GLY A 32 11.00 -2.35 18.52
C GLY A 32 10.48 -0.91 18.43
N SER A 33 11.34 0.08 18.26
CA SER A 33 10.94 1.45 17.93
C SER A 33 10.31 1.51 16.54
N ILE A 34 9.46 2.51 16.31
CA ILE A 34 8.73 2.66 15.06
C ILE A 34 9.04 4.02 14.45
N ARG A 35 9.50 4.02 13.20
CA ARG A 35 9.54 5.21 12.37
C ARG A 35 8.19 5.39 11.69
N GLN A 36 7.47 6.44 12.04
CA GLN A 36 6.25 6.88 11.36
C GLN A 36 6.58 7.88 10.24
N ASP A 37 5.56 8.23 9.45
CA ASP A 37 5.59 9.28 8.42
C ASP A 37 6.62 9.01 7.32
N LEU A 38 6.58 7.80 6.78
CA LEU A 38 7.34 7.41 5.60
C LEU A 38 6.44 6.71 4.58
N VAL A 39 6.92 6.65 3.34
CA VAL A 39 6.26 5.95 2.25
C VAL A 39 7.18 4.87 1.71
N TRP A 40 6.62 3.67 1.57
CA TRP A 40 7.29 2.52 0.97
C TRP A 40 7.16 2.54 -0.55
N PHE A 41 8.27 2.27 -1.21
CA PHE A 41 8.39 2.12 -2.65
C PHE A 41 9.21 0.88 -2.99
N THR A 42 9.15 0.46 -4.25
CA THR A 42 10.00 -0.60 -4.80
C THR A 42 10.42 -0.28 -6.23
N THR A 43 11.60 -0.72 -6.65
CA THR A 43 12.01 -0.73 -8.08
C THR A 43 11.48 -1.95 -8.82
N ASP A 44 10.97 -2.95 -8.11
CA ASP A 44 10.39 -4.16 -8.68
C ASP A 44 8.98 -3.88 -9.24
N PRO A 45 8.73 -4.11 -10.55
CA PRO A 45 7.42 -3.90 -11.14
C PRO A 45 6.42 -5.02 -10.81
N GLU A 46 6.84 -6.09 -10.13
CA GLU A 46 5.99 -7.22 -9.77
C GLU A 46 5.59 -7.22 -8.28
N PRO A 47 4.31 -7.41 -7.94
CA PRO A 47 3.80 -7.32 -6.57
C PRO A 47 4.22 -8.52 -5.68
N ASP A 48 4.67 -9.62 -6.27
CA ASP A 48 5.00 -10.84 -5.53
C ASP A 48 6.14 -10.61 -4.53
N ARG A 49 6.01 -11.19 -3.33
CA ARG A 49 7.00 -11.13 -2.22
C ARG A 49 7.31 -9.74 -1.67
N HIS A 50 6.37 -8.80 -1.77
CA HIS A 50 6.44 -7.47 -1.13
C HIS A 50 5.60 -7.34 0.14
N GLY A 51 5.07 -8.45 0.67
CA GLY A 51 4.21 -8.42 1.87
C GLY A 51 2.88 -7.68 1.64
N LEU A 52 2.43 -7.65 0.38
CA LEU A 52 1.14 -7.10 -0.01
C LEU A 52 0.03 -8.08 0.36
N THR A 53 -1.04 -7.56 0.95
CA THR A 53 -2.22 -8.34 1.30
C THR A 53 -3.10 -8.58 0.08
N LEU A 54 -3.79 -9.72 0.03
CA LEU A 54 -4.69 -10.13 -1.05
C LEU A 54 -6.16 -9.81 -0.77
N GLY A 55 -6.49 -9.29 0.41
CA GLY A 55 -7.84 -8.92 0.81
C GLY A 55 -8.70 -10.12 1.23
N THR A 56 -8.12 -11.32 1.27
CA THR A 56 -8.75 -12.55 1.75
C THR A 56 -8.39 -12.83 3.21
N GLU A 57 -7.33 -12.19 3.71
CA GLU A 57 -6.79 -12.45 5.04
C GLU A 57 -7.68 -11.83 6.13
N LYS A 58 -7.77 -12.55 7.25
CA LYS A 58 -8.30 -12.03 8.51
C LYS A 58 -7.14 -11.80 9.46
N LEU A 59 -7.06 -10.59 10.02
CA LEU A 59 -6.09 -10.24 11.05
C LEU A 59 -6.31 -11.11 12.29
N SER A 60 -5.22 -11.63 12.84
CA SER A 60 -5.23 -12.27 14.15
C SER A 60 -5.44 -11.26 15.28
N ALA A 61 -5.78 -11.72 16.48
CA ALA A 61 -5.95 -10.84 17.63
C ALA A 61 -4.68 -10.01 17.93
N GLN A 62 -3.50 -10.61 17.74
CA GLN A 62 -2.23 -9.92 17.88
C GLN A 62 -2.04 -8.84 16.81
N ALA A 63 -2.34 -9.16 15.56
CA ALA A 63 -2.27 -8.20 14.46
C ALA A 63 -3.28 -7.04 14.65
N ILE A 64 -4.48 -7.32 15.16
CA ILE A 64 -5.47 -6.30 15.53
C ILE A 64 -4.90 -5.38 16.60
N ALA A 65 -4.45 -5.93 17.74
CA ALA A 65 -3.92 -5.13 18.84
C ALA A 65 -2.72 -4.26 18.42
N TRP A 66 -1.85 -4.80 17.56
CA TRP A 66 -0.74 -4.05 16.99
C TRP A 66 -1.22 -2.87 16.14
N GLN A 67 -2.19 -3.10 15.25
CA GLN A 67 -2.74 -2.07 14.38
C GLN A 67 -3.50 -1.00 15.15
N GLU A 68 -4.26 -1.36 16.17
CA GLU A 68 -4.97 -0.39 17.03
C GLU A 68 -4.00 0.49 17.79
N ARG A 69 -2.87 -0.08 18.25
CA ARG A 69 -1.79 0.69 18.88
C ARG A 69 -1.15 1.68 17.91
N LEU A 70 -0.92 1.28 16.66
CA LEU A 70 -0.35 2.16 15.63
C LEU A 70 -1.32 3.28 15.23
N ALA A 71 -2.58 2.92 15.00
CA ALA A 71 -3.62 3.85 14.59
C ALA A 71 -4.15 4.74 15.72
N GLN A 72 -3.81 4.41 16.98
CA GLN A 72 -4.37 5.02 18.19
C GLN A 72 -5.90 5.02 18.21
N ALA A 73 -6.50 4.00 17.60
CA ALA A 73 -7.94 3.87 17.42
C ALA A 73 -8.34 2.41 17.23
N PRO A 74 -9.54 1.99 17.65
CA PRO A 74 -10.02 0.63 17.45
C PRO A 74 -10.22 0.32 15.95
N LEU A 75 -9.94 -0.91 15.54
CA LEU A 75 -10.21 -1.35 14.17
C LEU A 75 -11.70 -1.56 13.97
N ARG A 76 -12.22 -1.02 12.87
CA ARG A 76 -13.64 -1.18 12.50
C ARG A 76 -13.95 -2.57 11.92
N ASN A 77 -12.94 -3.29 11.45
CA ASN A 77 -13.06 -4.64 10.94
C ASN A 77 -11.70 -5.37 11.00
N ALA A 78 -11.72 -6.70 10.89
CA ALA A 78 -10.51 -7.54 10.95
C ALA A 78 -10.04 -8.04 9.57
N ARG A 79 -10.54 -7.51 8.46
CA ARG A 79 -10.16 -7.92 7.10
C ARG A 79 -9.14 -6.96 6.50
N THR A 80 -8.22 -7.52 5.72
CA THR A 80 -7.26 -6.76 4.92
C THR A 80 -7.91 -6.25 3.63
N LEU A 81 -7.26 -5.26 3.00
CA LEU A 81 -7.57 -4.83 1.64
C LEU A 81 -6.64 -5.56 0.66
N ASN A 82 -7.05 -5.75 -0.59
CA ASN A 82 -6.15 -6.30 -1.62
C ASN A 82 -5.21 -5.21 -2.14
N LYS A 83 -3.96 -5.20 -1.66
CA LYS A 83 -2.94 -4.21 -2.04
C LYS A 83 -2.22 -4.52 -3.34
N THR A 84 -2.55 -5.65 -3.98
CA THR A 84 -2.00 -5.98 -5.30
C THR A 84 -2.85 -5.41 -6.45
N GLU A 85 -3.99 -4.77 -6.14
CA GLU A 85 -4.94 -4.25 -7.14
C GLU A 85 -4.40 -3.04 -7.90
N MET A 86 -3.75 -2.10 -7.22
CA MET A 86 -3.27 -0.86 -7.84
C MET A 86 -1.76 -0.70 -7.66
N ARG A 87 -1.11 -0.20 -8.70
CA ARG A 87 0.31 0.19 -8.69
C ARG A 87 0.41 1.65 -9.12
N LEU A 88 0.96 2.49 -8.25
CA LEU A 88 1.25 3.89 -8.53
C LEU A 88 2.73 3.99 -8.93
N THR A 89 3.01 4.69 -10.02
CA THR A 89 4.38 4.99 -10.45
C THR A 89 4.73 6.41 -10.06
N VAL A 90 5.91 6.60 -9.47
CA VAL A 90 6.45 7.91 -9.10
C VAL A 90 7.90 7.97 -9.56
N ASP A 91 8.25 9.04 -10.26
CA ASP A 91 9.63 9.32 -10.67
C ASP A 91 10.26 10.29 -9.67
N PHE A 92 11.41 9.90 -9.12
CA PHE A 92 12.19 10.73 -8.21
C PHE A 92 13.53 11.09 -8.84
N GLU A 93 14.07 12.25 -8.48
CA GLU A 93 15.49 12.52 -8.69
C GLU A 93 16.31 11.63 -7.74
N GLU A 94 17.35 10.97 -8.25
CA GLU A 94 18.22 10.12 -7.43
C GLU A 94 18.93 10.90 -6.30
N SER A 95 19.15 12.20 -6.48
CA SER A 95 19.73 13.10 -5.48
C SER A 95 18.72 13.57 -4.42
N ASN A 96 17.48 13.09 -4.44
CA ASN A 96 16.47 13.53 -3.49
C ASN A 96 16.87 13.17 -2.05
N PRO A 97 17.06 14.16 -1.15
CA PRO A 97 17.59 13.90 0.19
C PRO A 97 16.61 13.16 1.12
N TRP A 98 15.34 13.06 0.72
CA TRP A 98 14.30 12.36 1.47
C TRP A 98 14.08 10.93 0.96
N LEU A 99 14.77 10.51 -0.10
CA LEU A 99 14.66 9.18 -0.69
C LEU A 99 15.91 8.35 -0.35
N MET A 100 15.71 7.12 0.12
CA MET A 100 16.81 6.22 0.48
C MET A 100 16.42 4.77 0.25
N SER A 101 17.35 3.93 -0.21
CA SER A 101 17.09 2.49 -0.24
C SER A 101 16.92 1.95 1.18
N PHE A 102 16.05 0.97 1.37
CA PHE A 102 15.81 0.36 2.70
C PHE A 102 17.11 -0.21 3.29
N VAL A 103 17.93 -0.86 2.47
CA VAL A 103 19.23 -1.44 2.88
C VAL A 103 20.18 -0.35 3.37
N GLU A 104 20.28 0.76 2.65
CA GLU A 104 21.11 1.89 3.07
C GLU A 104 20.61 2.50 4.39
N TYR A 105 19.31 2.72 4.53
CA TYR A 105 18.71 3.23 5.76
C TYR A 105 19.02 2.32 6.96
N ALA A 106 18.82 1.01 6.80
CA ALA A 106 19.09 0.03 7.85
C ALA A 106 20.59 0.03 8.23
N ASN A 107 21.49 0.12 7.26
CA ASN A 107 22.93 0.22 7.52
C ASN A 107 23.29 1.50 8.28
N ARG A 108 22.74 2.67 7.91
CA ARG A 108 22.99 3.95 8.60
C ARG A 108 22.50 3.94 10.05
N ARG A 109 21.47 3.15 10.35
CA ARG A 109 20.96 2.93 11.71
C ARG A 109 21.73 1.85 12.49
N ASN A 110 22.71 1.20 11.87
CA ASN A 110 23.39 0.03 12.45
C ASN A 110 22.43 -1.12 12.78
N GLU A 111 21.39 -1.32 11.97
CA GLU A 111 20.47 -2.45 12.15
C GLU A 111 21.22 -3.77 11.92
N PRO A 112 20.93 -4.83 12.71
CA PRO A 112 21.55 -6.13 12.51
C PRO A 112 21.27 -6.71 11.12
N LYS A 113 22.24 -7.38 10.49
CA LYS A 113 22.00 -8.06 9.18
C LYS A 113 20.81 -9.03 9.21
N GLN A 114 20.62 -9.71 10.33
CA GLN A 114 19.48 -10.60 10.55
C GLN A 114 18.12 -9.90 10.54
N TYR A 115 18.08 -8.60 10.88
CA TYR A 115 16.86 -7.80 10.83
C TYR A 115 16.42 -7.55 9.39
N LEU A 116 17.32 -7.15 8.49
CA LEU A 116 16.99 -6.95 7.06
C LEU A 116 16.39 -8.23 6.46
N ARG A 117 17.05 -9.37 6.75
CA ARG A 117 16.58 -10.67 6.30
C ARG A 117 15.23 -11.04 6.92
N ALA A 118 15.01 -10.75 8.19
CA ALA A 118 13.72 -10.99 8.84
C ALA A 118 12.59 -10.14 8.22
N MET A 119 12.88 -8.88 7.88
CA MET A 119 11.95 -8.02 7.16
C MET A 119 11.58 -8.62 5.80
N GLY A 120 12.57 -9.03 5.01
CA GLY A 120 12.35 -9.74 3.74
C GLY A 120 11.52 -11.01 3.88
N LEU A 121 11.80 -11.84 4.89
CA LEU A 121 11.05 -13.08 5.16
C LEU A 121 9.61 -12.83 5.59
N SER A 122 9.34 -11.72 6.27
CA SER A 122 7.98 -11.36 6.70
C SER A 122 7.00 -11.16 5.54
N CYS A 123 7.51 -11.01 4.31
CA CYS A 123 6.73 -10.90 3.10
C CYS A 123 6.25 -12.24 2.51
N ILE A 124 6.80 -13.37 2.99
CA ILE A 124 6.53 -14.72 2.47
C ILE A 124 6.26 -15.76 3.56
N ALA A 125 6.49 -15.40 4.82
CA ALA A 125 6.22 -16.21 6.00
C ALA A 125 5.49 -15.35 7.03
N ASP A 126 4.56 -15.97 7.75
CA ASP A 126 3.76 -15.35 8.78
C ASP A 126 3.83 -16.13 10.10
N GLU A 127 3.05 -15.70 11.08
CA GLU A 127 2.96 -16.32 12.40
C GLU A 127 2.44 -17.77 12.38
N THR A 128 1.77 -18.19 11.31
CA THR A 128 1.24 -19.56 11.14
C THR A 128 2.26 -20.50 10.48
N THR A 129 3.34 -19.94 9.93
CA THR A 129 4.38 -20.71 9.25
C THR A 129 5.10 -21.65 10.23
N PRO A 130 5.12 -22.98 10.00
CA PRO A 130 5.75 -23.93 10.91
C PRO A 130 7.25 -23.65 11.10
N ARG A 131 7.77 -23.82 12.32
CA ARG A 131 9.18 -23.50 12.65
C ARG A 131 10.21 -24.16 11.71
N LYS A 132 10.02 -25.44 11.35
CA LYS A 132 10.91 -26.14 10.41
C LYS A 132 10.93 -25.47 9.04
N GLU A 133 9.75 -25.06 8.56
CA GLU A 133 9.61 -24.37 7.28
C GLU A 133 10.18 -22.95 7.34
N TYR A 134 9.94 -22.23 8.44
CA TYR A 134 10.55 -20.92 8.67
C TYR A 134 12.08 -20.99 8.63
N GLU A 135 12.70 -21.96 9.31
CA GLU A 135 14.16 -22.15 9.28
C GLU A 135 14.68 -22.52 7.88
N ARG A 136 13.90 -23.28 7.11
CA ARG A 136 14.21 -23.59 5.71
C ARG A 136 14.17 -22.30 4.87
N LEU A 137 13.07 -21.55 4.90
CA LEU A 137 12.89 -20.29 4.18
C LEU A 137 13.97 -19.28 4.56
N ARG A 138 14.33 -19.19 5.85
CA ARG A 138 15.40 -18.32 6.31
C ARG A 138 16.71 -18.53 5.55
N ARG A 139 17.04 -19.78 5.23
CA ARG A 139 18.27 -20.16 4.51
C ARG A 139 18.13 -20.10 2.98
N THR A 140 16.95 -20.43 2.45
CA THR A 140 16.80 -20.67 1.00
C THR A 140 16.00 -19.63 0.25
N ALA A 141 15.16 -18.84 0.92
CA ALA A 141 14.23 -17.96 0.24
C ALA A 141 14.95 -16.79 -0.44
N ILE A 142 14.47 -16.42 -1.63
CA ILE A 142 14.88 -15.17 -2.27
C ILE A 142 13.85 -14.11 -1.87
N THR A 143 14.32 -13.15 -1.09
CA THR A 143 13.56 -12.00 -0.58
C THR A 143 13.95 -10.75 -1.36
N LYS A 144 13.13 -9.70 -1.28
CA LYS A 144 13.21 -8.53 -2.18
C LYS A 144 13.59 -7.22 -1.46
N GLU A 145 14.11 -7.29 -0.25
CA GLU A 145 14.42 -6.09 0.55
C GLU A 145 15.41 -5.11 -0.10
N ASN A 146 16.21 -5.59 -1.06
CA ASN A 146 17.13 -4.77 -1.85
C ASN A 146 16.44 -3.92 -2.93
N THR A 147 15.19 -4.21 -3.29
CA THR A 147 14.41 -3.40 -4.24
C THR A 147 13.61 -2.32 -3.54
N TRP A 148 13.53 -2.33 -2.20
CA TRP A 148 12.69 -1.43 -1.43
C TRP A 148 13.35 -0.07 -1.19
N TRP A 149 12.53 0.96 -1.24
CA TRP A 149 12.90 2.35 -1.02
C TRP A 149 11.97 3.00 0.00
N LEU A 150 12.52 3.93 0.77
CA LEU A 150 11.83 4.72 1.77
C LEU A 150 11.87 6.17 1.36
N TYR A 151 10.71 6.82 1.34
CA TYR A 151 10.61 8.26 1.20
C TYR A 151 10.12 8.88 2.51
N PHE A 152 10.90 9.78 3.09
CA PHE A 152 10.64 10.39 4.41
C PHE A 152 9.80 11.66 4.31
N GLY A 153 8.65 11.57 3.66
CA GLY A 153 7.70 12.67 3.55
C GLY A 153 6.42 12.27 2.83
N ALA A 154 5.56 13.25 2.56
CA ALA A 154 4.35 13.04 1.75
C ALA A 154 4.65 13.17 0.25
N VAL A 155 4.14 12.23 -0.54
CA VAL A 155 4.16 12.27 -2.00
C VAL A 155 2.82 12.81 -2.48
N GLN A 156 2.82 14.05 -2.94
CA GLN A 156 1.62 14.71 -3.47
C GLN A 156 1.09 13.97 -4.69
N ALA A 157 -0.24 13.94 -4.87
CA ALA A 157 -0.88 13.25 -5.99
C ALA A 157 -0.27 13.66 -7.34
N GLY A 158 0.01 14.96 -7.55
CA GLY A 158 0.64 15.52 -8.75
C GLY A 158 2.02 14.94 -9.13
N ARG A 159 2.67 14.15 -8.25
CA ARG A 159 3.93 13.45 -8.56
C ARG A 159 3.73 12.03 -9.08
N ILE A 160 2.51 11.53 -9.07
CA ILE A 160 2.19 10.18 -9.55
C ILE A 160 2.12 10.24 -11.08
N SER A 161 3.10 9.64 -11.75
CA SER A 161 3.23 9.70 -13.20
C SER A 161 2.37 8.65 -13.91
N ALA A 162 2.01 7.55 -13.24
CA ALA A 162 1.09 6.55 -13.76
C ALA A 162 0.32 5.84 -12.64
N VAL A 163 -0.87 5.36 -12.99
CA VAL A 163 -1.72 4.55 -12.12
C VAL A 163 -2.16 3.34 -12.93
N ASP A 164 -1.75 2.16 -12.49
CA ASP A 164 -2.08 0.90 -13.14
C ASP A 164 -2.97 0.04 -12.24
N PHE A 165 -3.81 -0.78 -12.87
CA PHE A 165 -4.66 -1.76 -12.22
C PHE A 165 -4.26 -3.18 -12.61
N ASN A 166 -4.31 -4.09 -11.64
CA ASN A 166 -3.98 -5.49 -11.85
C ASN A 166 -5.20 -6.28 -12.36
N VAL A 167 -5.14 -6.68 -13.62
CA VAL A 167 -6.10 -7.57 -14.27
C VAL A 167 -5.44 -8.91 -14.53
N ALA A 168 -5.80 -9.89 -13.69
CA ALA A 168 -5.32 -11.27 -13.77
C ALA A 168 -3.78 -11.40 -13.82
N GLY A 169 -3.08 -10.61 -13.01
CA GLY A 169 -1.62 -10.61 -12.90
C GLY A 169 -0.91 -9.66 -13.87
N ARG A 170 -1.64 -8.92 -14.70
CA ARG A 170 -1.06 -7.92 -15.60
C ARG A 170 -1.52 -6.52 -15.21
N PHE A 171 -0.59 -5.57 -15.23
CA PHE A 171 -0.89 -4.18 -14.95
C PHE A 171 -1.23 -3.43 -16.24
N GLU A 172 -2.41 -2.82 -16.26
CA GLU A 172 -2.90 -1.96 -17.34
C GLU A 172 -3.34 -0.60 -16.79
N ALA A 173 -3.39 0.43 -17.65
CA ALA A 173 -3.72 1.79 -17.22
C ALA A 173 -5.09 1.83 -16.52
N TYR A 174 -5.14 2.45 -15.35
CA TYR A 174 -6.34 2.50 -14.53
C TYR A 174 -7.41 3.40 -15.14
N ASP A 175 -8.62 2.85 -15.29
CA ASP A 175 -9.85 3.61 -15.50
C ASP A 175 -10.86 3.27 -14.41
N PHE A 176 -11.50 4.31 -13.86
CA PHE A 176 -12.45 4.12 -12.76
C PHE A 176 -13.68 3.33 -13.20
N GLU A 177 -14.23 3.56 -14.39
CA GLU A 177 -15.47 2.89 -14.81
C GLU A 177 -15.21 1.40 -15.11
N THR A 178 -14.09 1.12 -15.75
CA THR A 178 -13.68 -0.22 -16.16
C THR A 178 -13.19 -1.05 -14.98
N HIS A 179 -12.39 -0.46 -14.08
CA HIS A 179 -11.74 -1.17 -12.98
C HIS A 179 -12.31 -0.76 -11.62
N GLY A 180 -12.19 0.54 -11.32
CA GLY A 180 -12.42 1.12 -9.99
C GLY A 180 -13.80 0.86 -9.42
N ARG A 181 -14.86 1.12 -10.18
CA ARG A 181 -16.26 1.04 -9.75
C ARG A 181 -16.60 -0.34 -9.20
N SER A 182 -16.20 -1.40 -9.90
CA SER A 182 -16.47 -2.78 -9.47
C SER A 182 -15.66 -3.15 -8.22
N ALA A 183 -14.39 -2.76 -8.16
CA ALA A 183 -13.51 -3.02 -7.02
C ALA A 183 -13.98 -2.26 -5.77
N MET A 184 -14.33 -0.99 -5.90
CA MET A 184 -14.87 -0.16 -4.82
C MET A 184 -16.20 -0.68 -4.30
N ARG A 185 -17.05 -1.26 -5.17
CA ARG A 185 -18.29 -1.93 -4.74
C ARG A 185 -18.04 -3.14 -3.85
N ARG A 186 -16.94 -3.89 -4.06
CA ARG A 186 -16.53 -4.95 -3.12
C ARG A 186 -16.25 -4.40 -1.73
N TYR A 187 -15.78 -3.16 -1.67
CA TYR A 187 -15.50 -2.44 -0.44
C TYR A 187 -16.71 -1.70 0.17
N GLY A 188 -17.91 -1.89 -0.39
CA GLY A 188 -19.16 -1.30 0.11
C GLY A 188 -19.44 0.12 -0.39
N PHE A 189 -18.64 0.64 -1.32
CA PHE A 189 -18.87 1.94 -1.95
C PHE A 189 -19.79 1.79 -3.16
N VAL A 190 -20.84 2.58 -3.21
CA VAL A 190 -21.77 2.63 -4.34
C VAL A 190 -21.75 4.04 -4.93
N PHE A 191 -21.58 4.12 -6.24
CA PHE A 191 -21.44 5.37 -6.97
C PHE A 191 -22.63 5.57 -7.91
N PRO A 192 -23.07 6.83 -8.13
CA PRO A 192 -24.00 7.19 -9.20
C PRO A 192 -23.51 6.75 -10.59
N SER A 193 -24.36 6.87 -11.61
CA SER A 193 -24.00 6.57 -13.00
C SER A 193 -22.79 7.39 -13.47
N ALA A 194 -22.10 6.90 -14.51
CA ALA A 194 -20.98 7.62 -15.11
C ALA A 194 -21.35 9.05 -15.52
N THR A 195 -22.55 9.23 -16.10
CA THR A 195 -23.09 10.55 -16.47
C THR A 195 -23.23 11.48 -15.25
N ALA A 196 -23.83 11.00 -14.16
CA ALA A 196 -23.99 11.82 -12.94
C ALA A 196 -22.64 12.16 -12.29
N LEU A 197 -21.66 11.25 -12.36
CA LEU A 197 -20.30 11.54 -11.89
C LEU A 197 -19.59 12.59 -12.77
N GLN A 198 -19.85 12.57 -14.09
CA GLN A 198 -19.31 13.58 -14.98
C GLN A 198 -19.84 14.98 -14.66
N GLU A 199 -21.14 15.10 -14.36
CA GLU A 199 -21.73 16.37 -13.92
C GLU A 199 -21.06 16.91 -12.64
N VAL A 200 -20.69 16.03 -11.70
CA VAL A 200 -19.94 16.43 -10.50
C VAL A 200 -18.51 16.88 -10.85
N ALA A 201 -17.85 16.18 -11.78
CA ALA A 201 -16.49 16.51 -12.20
C ALA A 201 -16.40 17.88 -12.91
N ASP A 202 -17.47 18.31 -13.57
CA ASP A 202 -17.54 19.62 -14.22
C ASP A 202 -17.68 20.77 -13.18
N LEU A 203 -18.17 20.45 -11.97
CA LEU A 203 -18.39 21.42 -10.89
C LEU A 203 -17.23 21.50 -9.90
N ILE A 204 -16.52 20.38 -9.70
CA ILE A 204 -15.45 20.27 -8.71
C ILE A 204 -14.14 20.07 -9.47
N PRO A 205 -13.15 20.96 -9.34
CA PRO A 205 -11.87 20.75 -9.99
C PRO A 205 -11.16 19.53 -9.38
N SER A 206 -10.56 18.72 -10.25
CA SER A 206 -9.70 17.63 -9.83
C SER A 206 -8.31 18.15 -9.43
N ILE A 207 -7.73 17.59 -8.37
CA ILE A 207 -6.36 17.89 -7.92
C ILE A 207 -5.35 17.12 -8.79
N HIS A 208 -5.75 15.99 -9.36
CA HIS A 208 -4.90 15.14 -10.19
C HIS A 208 -5.56 14.74 -11.52
N PRO A 209 -4.85 14.68 -12.67
CA PRO A 209 -5.45 14.30 -13.96
C PRO A 209 -6.10 12.91 -13.97
N LEU A 210 -5.65 12.00 -13.11
CA LEU A 210 -6.21 10.66 -12.92
C LEU A 210 -7.20 10.57 -11.75
N GLU A 211 -7.33 11.63 -10.95
CA GLU A 211 -8.44 11.76 -10.02
C GLU A 211 -9.69 12.17 -10.82
N ARG A 212 -10.83 11.61 -10.42
CA ARG A 212 -12.15 12.14 -10.79
C ARG A 212 -12.87 12.49 -9.49
N PRO A 213 -13.39 13.71 -9.33
CA PRO A 213 -14.32 14.02 -8.26
C PRO A 213 -15.50 13.05 -8.30
N LYS A 214 -15.86 12.48 -7.14
CA LYS A 214 -16.90 11.45 -7.07
C LYS A 214 -17.82 11.70 -5.90
N ALA A 215 -19.11 11.63 -6.17
CA ALA A 215 -20.11 11.38 -5.13
C ALA A 215 -20.24 9.87 -4.91
N PHE A 216 -20.37 9.44 -3.66
CA PHE A 216 -20.63 8.05 -3.33
C PHE A 216 -21.44 7.94 -2.05
N VAL A 217 -22.12 6.80 -1.91
CA VAL A 217 -22.72 6.37 -0.65
C VAL A 217 -22.03 5.12 -0.17
N PHE A 218 -21.92 4.96 1.14
CA PHE A 218 -21.48 3.72 1.77
C PHE A 218 -22.66 3.13 2.54
N CYS A 219 -22.85 1.82 2.45
CA CYS A 219 -23.88 1.16 3.25
C CYS A 219 -23.39 1.04 4.69
N GLU A 220 -24.06 1.66 5.65
CA GLU A 220 -23.79 1.48 7.08
C GLU A 220 -24.32 0.12 7.56
N GLY A 221 -23.54 -0.63 8.34
CA GLY A 221 -23.99 -1.90 8.94
C GLY A 221 -23.95 -3.15 8.04
N SER A 222 -23.41 -3.05 6.83
CA SER A 222 -23.12 -4.25 6.01
C SER A 222 -21.91 -5.01 6.59
N PRO A 223 -21.90 -6.36 6.62
CA PRO A 223 -20.68 -7.12 6.97
C PRO A 223 -19.49 -6.87 6.01
N ARG A 224 -19.73 -6.13 4.91
CA ARG A 224 -18.72 -5.65 3.94
C ARG A 224 -18.44 -4.14 4.08
N SER A 225 -19.07 -3.45 5.02
CA SER A 225 -18.86 -2.02 5.23
C SER A 225 -17.75 -1.79 6.24
N HIS A 226 -16.91 -0.80 5.96
CA HIS A 226 -15.84 -0.29 6.82
C HIS A 226 -14.54 -1.07 6.76
N TYR A 227 -13.86 -1.05 5.60
CA TYR A 227 -12.45 -1.42 5.54
C TYR A 227 -11.60 -0.36 6.23
N VAL A 228 -10.59 -0.81 6.97
CA VAL A 228 -9.55 0.06 7.52
C VAL A 228 -8.61 0.36 6.36
N LEU A 229 -8.30 1.65 6.14
CA LEU A 229 -7.21 2.12 5.30
C LEU A 229 -5.90 1.63 5.93
N ASN A 230 -5.62 0.34 5.76
CA ASN A 230 -4.51 -0.30 6.44
C ASN A 230 -3.25 0.00 5.63
N GLN A 231 -2.23 0.59 6.26
CA GLN A 231 -0.94 0.87 5.65
C GLN A 231 0.13 0.03 6.36
N GLN A 232 1.05 -0.52 5.56
CA GLN A 232 1.82 -1.74 5.86
C GLN A 232 2.74 -1.65 7.10
N ARG A 233 3.03 -2.86 7.60
CA ARG A 233 3.81 -3.32 8.77
C ARG A 233 5.23 -2.74 8.90
#